data_AF-A0A929DSA2-F1
#
_entry.id   AF-A0A929DSA2-F1
#
_cell.length_a   1.000
_cell.length_b   1.000
_cell.length_c   1.000
_cell.angle_alpha   90.00
_cell.angle_beta   90.00
_cell.angle_gamma   90.00
#
_symmetry.space_group_name_H-M   'P 1'
#
loop_
_entity.id
_entity.type
_entity.pdbx_description
1 polymer ?
#
loop_
_entity_poly.entity_id
_entity_poly.type
_entity_poly.pdbx_seq_one_letter_code
_entity_poly.pdbx_strand_id
1 'polypeptide(L)'
;MTKLPISIIFLIFSISGHASSIVETATEEQLRSATCALSEMPSKAKNILLNATRIYLKKKDGVELVKAFQMDEVPYFLTKCFQVHATMTMQQRTSKRNFAHFYDASERYMRFLLLVDVAKAGGADLATIKELKQNAYAQITKLNLEYY
;
A
#
# COMPACT_ATOMS: atom_id res chain seq x y z
N MET A 1 10.09 -11.50 -54.97
CA MET A 1 10.12 -11.44 -53.49
C MET A 1 10.11 -9.99 -53.06
N THR A 2 8.95 -9.46 -52.66
CA THR A 2 8.82 -8.12 -52.04
C THR A 2 7.62 -8.14 -51.09
N LYS A 3 7.77 -7.40 -50.00
CA LYS A 3 7.24 -7.67 -48.65
C LYS A 3 5.78 -7.22 -48.47
N LEU A 4 5.06 -7.94 -47.60
CA LEU A 4 3.76 -7.57 -47.00
C LEU A 4 3.80 -6.17 -46.36
N PRO A 5 2.78 -5.33 -46.52
CA PRO A 5 2.45 -4.33 -45.52
C PRO A 5 1.59 -5.00 -44.43
N ILE A 6 2.21 -5.17 -43.26
CA ILE A 6 1.52 -5.51 -42.02
C ILE A 6 0.57 -4.35 -41.71
N SER A 7 -0.73 -4.61 -41.83
CA SER A 7 -1.79 -3.77 -41.28
C SER A 7 -1.53 -3.62 -39.78
N ILE A 8 -0.95 -2.47 -39.40
CA ILE A 8 -0.93 -2.02 -38.02
C ILE A 8 -2.38 -1.60 -37.71
N ILE A 9 -3.16 -2.55 -37.24
CA ILE A 9 -4.39 -2.27 -36.50
C ILE A 9 -3.94 -1.60 -35.21
N PHE A 10 -3.92 -0.27 -35.21
CA PHE A 10 -3.87 0.54 -34.01
C PHE A 10 -5.18 0.27 -33.26
N LEU A 11 -5.18 -0.79 -32.44
CA LEU A 11 -6.24 -1.08 -31.51
C LEU A 11 -6.11 -0.05 -30.39
N ILE A 12 -6.69 1.13 -30.63
CA ILE A 12 -6.96 2.12 -29.61
C ILE A 12 -7.91 1.44 -28.63
N PHE A 13 -7.35 0.85 -27.58
CA PHE A 13 -8.12 0.51 -26.40
C PHE A 13 -8.65 1.82 -25.84
N SER A 14 -9.91 2.11 -26.17
CA SER A 14 -10.75 3.07 -25.46
C SER A 14 -10.89 2.58 -24.02
N ILE A 15 -9.86 2.80 -23.21
CA ILE A 15 -9.97 2.75 -21.76
C ILE A 15 -10.83 3.97 -21.42
N SER A 16 -12.11 3.72 -21.18
CA SER A 16 -13.07 4.70 -20.67
C SER A 16 -12.46 5.38 -19.46
N GLY A 17 -11.92 6.57 -19.67
CA GLY A 17 -11.28 7.40 -18.65
C GLY A 17 -12.31 7.89 -17.65
N HIS A 18 -12.60 7.07 -16.64
CA HIS A 18 -12.96 7.63 -15.35
C HIS A 18 -11.66 8.20 -14.81
N ALA A 19 -11.50 9.53 -14.88
CA ALA A 19 -10.43 10.20 -14.15
C ALA A 19 -10.57 9.77 -12.68
N SER A 20 -9.66 8.93 -12.20
CA SER A 20 -9.71 8.44 -10.82
C SER A 20 -9.65 9.64 -9.89
N SER A 21 -10.52 9.66 -8.89
CA SER A 21 -10.55 10.77 -7.94
C SER A 21 -9.20 10.90 -7.23
N ILE A 22 -8.87 12.09 -6.72
CA ILE A 22 -7.65 12.26 -5.91
C ILE A 22 -7.65 11.33 -4.68
N VAL A 23 -8.83 11.01 -4.15
CA VAL A 23 -9.02 10.09 -3.03
C VAL A 23 -8.60 8.67 -3.41
N GLU A 24 -9.09 8.16 -4.54
CA GLU A 24 -8.74 6.83 -5.06
C GLU A 24 -7.26 6.77 -5.46
N THR A 25 -6.78 7.79 -6.17
CA THR A 25 -5.37 7.88 -6.58
C THR A 25 -4.45 7.85 -5.36
N ALA A 26 -4.72 8.66 -4.34
CA ALA A 26 -3.95 8.67 -3.09
C ALA A 26 -4.00 7.31 -2.39
N THR A 27 -5.17 6.68 -2.35
CA THR A 27 -5.34 5.34 -1.76
C THR A 27 -4.46 4.30 -2.46
N GLU A 28 -4.48 4.26 -3.79
CA GLU A 28 -3.65 3.33 -4.56
C GLU A 28 -2.15 3.62 -4.41
N GLU A 29 -1.75 4.90 -4.45
CA GLU A 29 -0.36 5.31 -4.29
C GLU A 29 0.18 4.97 -2.89
N GLN A 30 -0.63 5.10 -1.84
CA GLN A 30 -0.28 4.70 -0.47
C GLN A 30 -0.14 3.18 -0.36
N LEU A 31 -1.05 2.40 -0.96
CA LEU A 31 -0.94 0.94 -1.03
C LEU A 31 0.32 0.50 -1.78
N ARG A 32 0.61 1.14 -2.92
CA ARG A 32 1.83 0.88 -3.70
C ARG A 32 3.09 1.20 -2.89
N SER A 33 3.11 2.34 -2.20
CA SER A 33 4.21 2.76 -1.32
C SER A 33 4.46 1.75 -0.20
N ALA A 34 3.40 1.31 0.48
CA ALA A 34 3.48 0.30 1.54
C ALA A 34 3.98 -1.06 1.02
N THR A 35 3.50 -1.48 -0.14
CA THR A 35 3.89 -2.74 -0.79
C THR A 35 5.36 -2.73 -1.17
N CYS A 36 5.81 -1.65 -1.83
CA CYS A 36 7.22 -1.43 -2.16
C CYS A 36 8.09 -1.43 -0.90
N ALA A 37 7.66 -0.74 0.16
CA ALA A 37 8.45 -0.66 1.38
C ALA A 37 8.64 -2.05 2.01
N LEU A 38 7.60 -2.89 2.05
CA LEU A 38 7.68 -4.27 2.55
C LEU A 38 8.46 -5.24 1.64
N SER A 39 8.59 -4.95 0.35
CA SER A 39 9.41 -5.77 -0.57
C SER A 39 10.89 -5.41 -0.49
N GLU A 40 11.20 -4.13 -0.29
CA GLU A 40 12.57 -3.61 -0.21
C GLU A 40 13.17 -3.77 1.19
N MET A 41 12.34 -3.89 2.23
CA MET A 41 12.78 -4.00 3.62
C MET A 41 13.59 -5.29 3.86
N PRO A 42 14.74 -5.22 4.57
CA PRO A 42 15.53 -6.38 4.94
C PRO A 42 14.69 -7.42 5.67
N SER A 43 14.95 -8.70 5.38
CA SER A 43 14.19 -9.81 5.95
C SER A 43 14.18 -9.79 7.49
N LYS A 44 15.27 -9.35 8.14
CA LYS A 44 15.35 -9.21 9.60
C LYS A 44 14.29 -8.24 10.14
N ALA A 45 14.19 -7.05 9.56
CA ALA A 45 13.21 -6.04 9.97
C ALA A 45 11.77 -6.50 9.65
N LYS A 46 11.54 -7.03 8.44
CA LYS A 46 10.24 -7.60 8.07
C LYS A 46 9.79 -8.72 9.02
N ASN A 47 10.71 -9.59 9.45
CA ASN A 47 10.41 -10.66 10.39
C ASN A 47 10.03 -10.13 11.79
N ILE A 48 10.62 -9.04 12.25
CA ILE A 48 10.23 -8.37 13.50
C ILE A 48 8.77 -7.90 13.40
N LEU A 49 8.41 -7.21 12.31
CA LEU A 49 7.05 -6.73 12.07
C LEU A 49 6.03 -7.88 11.97
N LEU A 50 6.37 -8.95 11.24
CA LEU A 50 5.54 -10.15 11.13
C LEU A 50 5.34 -10.83 12.49
N ASN A 51 6.39 -10.96 13.30
CA ASN A 51 6.29 -11.55 14.63
C ASN A 51 5.43 -10.71 15.57
N ALA A 52 5.61 -9.40 15.58
CA ALA A 52 4.78 -8.49 16.36
C ALA A 52 3.30 -8.57 15.95
N THR A 53 3.04 -8.69 14.64
CA THR A 53 1.68 -8.88 14.10
C THR A 53 1.07 -10.20 14.55
N ARG A 54 1.84 -11.31 14.56
CA ARG A 54 1.39 -12.61 15.11
C ARG A 54 1.04 -12.50 16.59
N ILE A 55 1.90 -11.84 17.38
CA ILE A 55 1.67 -11.62 18.81
C ILE A 55 0.38 -10.83 19.02
N TYR A 56 0.20 -9.72 18.30
CA TYR A 56 -1.01 -8.92 18.35
C TYR A 56 -2.26 -9.75 18.03
N LEU A 57 -2.25 -10.53 16.95
CA LEU A 57 -3.41 -11.35 16.59
C LEU A 57 -3.76 -12.40 17.65
N LYS A 58 -2.75 -12.98 18.32
CA LYS A 58 -2.92 -13.98 19.37
C LYS A 58 -3.37 -13.38 20.72
N LYS A 59 -2.73 -12.29 21.14
CA LYS A 59 -2.92 -11.71 22.49
C LYS A 59 -3.90 -10.55 22.53
N LYS A 60 -4.24 -9.96 21.37
CA LYS A 60 -4.98 -8.70 21.23
C LYS A 60 -4.35 -7.52 21.97
N ASP A 61 -3.04 -7.62 22.25
CA ASP A 61 -2.24 -6.58 22.88
C ASP A 61 -1.43 -5.84 21.79
N GLY A 62 -1.68 -4.54 21.67
CA GLY A 62 -1.07 -3.68 20.66
C GLY A 62 0.33 -3.16 21.02
N VAL A 63 0.79 -3.31 22.26
CA VAL A 63 2.04 -2.69 22.73
C VAL A 63 3.25 -3.12 21.89
N GLU A 64 3.40 -4.43 21.66
CA GLU A 64 4.53 -4.96 20.88
C GLU A 64 4.43 -4.60 19.40
N LEU A 65 3.21 -4.47 18.86
CA LEU A 65 2.99 -4.01 17.49
C LEU A 65 3.41 -2.56 17.32
N VAL A 66 3.01 -1.68 18.25
CA VAL A 66 3.39 -0.26 18.22
C VAL A 66 4.91 -0.11 18.33
N LYS A 67 5.56 -0.81 19.26
CA LYS A 67 7.03 -0.78 19.39
C LYS A 67 7.74 -1.24 18.13
N ALA A 68 7.27 -2.32 17.49
CA ALA A 68 7.89 -2.82 16.27
C ALA A 68 7.82 -1.80 15.11
N PHE A 69 6.74 -1.03 15.03
CA PHE A 69 6.58 0.02 14.01
C PHE A 69 7.39 1.29 14.27
N GLN A 70 8.03 1.42 15.43
CA GLN A 70 8.92 2.53 15.75
C GLN A 70 10.37 2.29 15.29
N MET A 71 10.66 1.15 14.66
CA MET A 71 12.01 0.87 14.14
C MET A 71 12.34 1.75 12.92
N ASP A 72 13.60 2.16 12.79
CA ASP A 72 14.07 3.10 11.76
C ASP A 72 13.78 2.63 10.33
N GLU A 73 13.73 1.31 10.11
CA GLU A 73 13.46 0.74 8.79
C GLU A 73 12.07 1.11 8.26
N VAL A 74 11.06 1.24 9.12
CA VAL A 74 9.70 1.57 8.68
C VAL A 74 9.67 2.95 8.00
N PRO A 75 10.06 4.06 8.65
CA PRO A 75 10.08 5.37 8.02
C PRO A 75 11.08 5.45 6.87
N TYR A 76 12.23 4.78 6.97
CA TYR A 76 13.24 4.77 5.90
C TYR A 76 12.69 4.19 4.59
N PHE A 77 12.13 2.97 4.63
CA PHE A 77 11.64 2.30 3.41
C PHE A 77 10.34 2.92 2.88
N LEU A 78 9.44 3.39 3.76
CA LEU A 78 8.27 4.15 3.32
C LEU A 78 8.66 5.44 2.61
N THR A 79 9.63 6.19 3.13
CA THR A 79 10.09 7.44 2.49
C THR A 79 10.79 7.17 1.16
N LYS A 80 11.58 6.09 1.05
CA LYS A 80 12.20 5.67 -0.21
C LYS A 80 11.13 5.36 -1.28
N CYS A 81 10.13 4.57 -0.94
CA CYS A 81 9.08 4.15 -1.89
C CYS A 81 8.06 5.27 -2.19
N PHE A 82 7.84 6.18 -1.24
CA PHE A 82 7.04 7.38 -1.40
C PHE A 82 7.50 8.22 -2.60
N GLN A 83 8.81 8.40 -2.78
CA GLN A 83 9.37 9.22 -3.88
C GLN A 83 9.00 8.70 -5.27
N VAL A 84 8.74 7.40 -5.39
CA VAL A 84 8.39 6.75 -6.67
C VAL A 84 6.88 6.69 -6.83
N HIS A 85 6.15 6.37 -5.77
CA HIS A 85 4.74 6.02 -5.85
C HIS A 85 3.77 7.16 -5.54
N ALA A 86 4.19 8.25 -4.90
CA ALA A 86 3.32 9.38 -4.54
C ALA A 86 3.28 10.48 -5.62
N THR A 87 3.56 10.12 -6.88
CA THR A 87 3.84 11.09 -7.95
C THR A 87 2.66 12.02 -8.19
N MET A 88 1.44 11.50 -8.32
CA MET A 88 0.27 12.33 -8.61
C MET A 88 -0.24 13.05 -7.37
N THR A 89 -0.27 12.35 -6.23
CA THR A 89 -0.85 12.90 -5.00
C THR A 89 0.00 14.03 -4.41
N MET A 90 1.32 13.99 -4.59
CA MET A 90 2.25 14.97 -3.99
C MET A 90 2.77 16.03 -4.96
N GLN A 91 2.72 15.82 -6.28
CA GLN A 91 3.12 16.85 -7.26
C GLN A 91 2.39 18.18 -7.07
N GLN A 92 1.12 18.14 -6.65
CA GLN A 92 0.31 19.33 -6.43
C GLN A 92 0.32 19.82 -4.97
N ARG A 93 1.03 19.14 -4.06
CA ARG A 93 0.75 19.17 -2.61
C ARG A 93 2.02 19.05 -1.75
N THR A 94 2.84 20.10 -1.73
CA THR A 94 4.15 20.11 -1.05
C THR A 94 4.13 20.40 0.46
N SER A 95 2.95 20.58 1.08
CA SER A 95 2.89 20.89 2.53
C SER A 95 3.32 19.69 3.40
N LYS A 96 3.93 19.99 4.56
CA LYS A 96 4.27 18.98 5.59
C LYS A 96 3.05 18.14 6.01
N ARG A 97 1.85 18.74 5.99
CA ARG A 97 0.59 18.05 6.32
C ARG A 97 0.25 16.97 5.30
N ASN A 98 0.42 17.25 4.00
CA ASN A 98 0.16 16.26 2.94
C ASN A 98 1.13 15.09 3.02
N PHE A 99 2.41 15.38 3.27
CA PHE A 99 3.41 14.34 3.50
C PHE A 99 3.05 13.48 4.71
N ALA A 100 2.72 14.08 5.85
CA ALA A 100 2.36 13.36 7.06
C ALA A 100 1.12 12.47 6.87
N HIS A 101 0.09 12.99 6.19
CA HIS A 101 -1.13 12.22 5.86
C HIS A 101 -0.82 11.03 4.97
N PHE A 102 -0.08 11.25 3.87
CA PHE A 102 0.28 10.18 2.94
C PHE A 102 1.13 9.11 3.63
N TYR A 103 2.10 9.54 4.45
CA TYR A 103 2.94 8.65 5.22
C TYR A 103 2.13 7.81 6.21
N ASP A 104 1.26 8.43 7.03
CA ASP A 104 0.43 7.74 8.02
C ASP A 104 -0.46 6.68 7.35
N ALA A 105 -1.12 7.03 6.24
CA ALA A 105 -1.96 6.11 5.49
C ALA A 105 -1.15 4.96 4.85
N SER A 106 0.07 5.23 4.37
CA SER A 106 0.97 4.19 3.85
C SER A 106 1.45 3.24 4.95
N GLU A 107 1.77 3.75 6.14
CA GLU A 107 2.14 2.93 7.30
C GLU A 107 0.96 2.05 7.77
N ARG A 108 -0.26 2.59 7.76
CA ARG A 108 -1.48 1.80 8.03
C ARG A 108 -1.67 0.69 7.00
N TYR A 109 -1.45 0.96 5.71
CA TYR A 109 -1.46 -0.07 4.69
C TYR A 109 -0.40 -1.15 4.94
N MET A 110 0.81 -0.76 5.34
CA MET A 110 1.87 -1.70 5.70
C MET A 110 1.41 -2.65 6.82
N ARG A 111 0.75 -2.12 7.87
CA ARG A 111 0.15 -2.94 8.94
C ARG A 111 -0.89 -3.94 8.40
N PHE A 112 -1.78 -3.49 7.52
CA PHE A 112 -2.79 -4.36 6.92
C PHE A 112 -2.17 -5.45 6.04
N LEU A 113 -1.13 -5.13 5.27
CA LEU A 113 -0.41 -6.10 4.43
C LEU A 113 0.26 -7.18 5.28
N LEU A 114 0.89 -6.81 6.40
CA LEU A 114 1.48 -7.76 7.34
C LEU A 114 0.41 -8.65 8.00
N LEU A 115 -0.75 -8.08 8.34
CA LEU A 115 -1.89 -8.84 8.87
C LEU A 115 -2.38 -9.87 7.84
N VAL A 116 -2.48 -9.48 6.57
CA VAL A 116 -2.83 -10.39 5.48
C VAL A 116 -1.80 -11.51 5.33
N ASP A 117 -0.50 -11.19 5.40
CA ASP A 117 0.56 -12.20 5.28
C ASP A 117 0.56 -13.18 6.46
N VAL A 118 0.30 -12.71 7.68
CA VAL A 118 0.13 -13.58 8.85
C VAL A 118 -1.13 -14.44 8.71
N ALA A 119 -2.24 -13.88 8.25
CA ALA A 119 -3.48 -14.63 8.05
C ALA A 119 -3.32 -15.75 7.01
N LYS A 120 -2.65 -15.46 5.87
CA LYS A 120 -2.31 -16.47 4.87
C LYS A 120 -1.44 -17.59 5.45
N ALA A 121 -0.40 -17.22 6.21
CA ALA A 121 0.48 -18.19 6.85
C ALA A 121 -0.24 -19.03 7.91
N GLY A 122 -1.32 -18.50 8.50
CA GLY A 122 -2.21 -19.21 9.42
C GLY A 122 -3.30 -20.05 8.76
N GLY A 123 -3.34 -20.13 7.42
CA GLY A 123 -4.30 -20.94 6.67
C GLY A 123 -5.65 -20.28 6.42
N ALA A 124 -5.76 -18.94 6.52
CA ALA A 124 -6.98 -18.23 6.14
C ALA A 124 -7.32 -18.47 4.65
N ASP A 125 -8.60 -18.66 4.37
CA ASP A 125 -9.08 -18.93 3.01
C ASP A 125 -9.04 -17.67 2.11
N LEU A 126 -9.19 -17.88 0.81
CA LEU A 126 -9.13 -16.79 -0.18
C LEU A 126 -10.24 -15.75 0.02
N ALA A 127 -11.41 -16.16 0.50
CA ALA A 127 -12.52 -15.25 0.75
C ALA A 127 -12.18 -14.28 1.88
N THR A 128 -11.65 -14.80 2.99
CA THR A 128 -11.16 -14.02 4.14
C THR A 128 -10.05 -13.06 3.72
N ILE A 129 -9.07 -13.54 2.94
CA ILE A 129 -7.99 -12.68 2.45
C ILE A 129 -8.50 -11.56 1.54
N LYS A 130 -9.48 -11.85 0.68
CA LYS A 130 -10.11 -10.85 -0.18
C LYS A 130 -10.85 -9.81 0.64
N GLU A 131 -11.64 -10.24 1.62
CA GLU A 131 -12.38 -9.35 2.51
C GLU A 131 -11.43 -8.43 3.30
N LEU A 132 -10.35 -8.97 3.89
CA LEU A 132 -9.35 -8.17 4.60
C LEU A 132 -8.74 -7.07 3.72
N LYS A 133 -8.42 -7.40 2.46
CA LYS A 133 -7.88 -6.42 1.51
C LYS A 133 -8.92 -5.36 1.12
N GLN A 134 -10.16 -5.77 0.88
CA GLN A 134 -11.26 -4.84 0.56
C GLN A 134 -11.56 -3.90 1.72
N ASN A 135 -11.58 -4.42 2.95
CA ASN A 135 -11.78 -3.63 4.16
C ASN A 135 -10.64 -2.64 4.39
N ALA A 136 -9.39 -3.06 4.21
CA ALA A 136 -8.25 -2.16 4.28
C ALA A 136 -8.35 -1.04 3.23
N TYR A 137 -8.69 -1.38 1.98
CA TYR A 137 -8.87 -0.39 0.93
C TYR A 137 -9.99 0.61 1.27
N ALA A 138 -11.17 0.13 1.64
CA ALA A 138 -12.30 0.97 1.99
C ALA A 138 -12.00 1.91 3.18
N GLN A 139 -11.29 1.44 4.20
CA GLN A 139 -10.91 2.26 5.35
C GLN A 139 -9.95 3.39 4.98
N ILE A 140 -8.94 3.10 4.15
CA ILE A 140 -7.99 4.14 3.71
C ILE A 140 -8.64 5.09 2.70
N THR A 141 -9.51 4.60 1.81
CA THR A 141 -10.34 5.46 0.95
C THR A 141 -11.18 6.42 1.77
N LYS A 142 -11.83 5.94 2.84
CA LYS A 142 -12.59 6.81 3.76
C LYS A 142 -11.70 7.86 4.42
N LEU A 143 -10.53 7.47 4.93
CA LEU A 143 -9.56 8.40 5.53
C LEU A 143 -9.10 9.47 4.53
N ASN A 144 -8.87 9.09 3.26
CA ASN A 144 -8.51 10.02 2.20
C ASN A 144 -9.69 10.93 1.84
N LEU A 145 -10.92 10.42 1.82
CA LEU A 145 -12.13 11.24 1.57
C LEU A 145 -12.32 12.33 2.64
N GLU A 146 -12.01 12.03 3.90
CA GLU A 146 -12.07 13.01 5.00
C GLU A 146 -10.96 14.08 4.91
N TYR A 147 -9.88 13.79 4.19
CA TYR A 147 -8.72 14.67 4.07
C TYR A 147 -8.73 15.57 2.83
N TYR A 148 -9.11 15.00 1.68
CA TYR A 148 -9.02 15.62 0.35
C TYR A 148 -10.26 16.41 -0.04
#